data_AF-A0DDV1-F1
#
_entry.id   AF-A0DDV1-F1
#
_cell.length_a   1.000
_cell.length_b   1.000
_cell.length_c   1.000
_cell.angle_alpha   90.00
_cell.angle_beta   90.00
_cell.angle_gamma   90.00
#
_symmetry.space_group_name_H-M   'P 1'
#
loop_
_entity.id
_entity.type
_entity.pdbx_description
1 polymer ?
#
loop_
_entity_poly.entity_id
_entity_poly.type
_entity_poly.pdbx_seq_one_letter_code
_entity_poly.pdbx_strand_id
1 'polypeptide(L)'
;MFYIGLTGIEIFDYLGNKVQIMEASGFFKNPSVLFDDNYLTQDEKCMCLERVDKNMEIKLRFKETKIAMIRIWNYNKGRTHKNKGVRKMEILIGMDSSDSVDPIFYDEIKQANATCNSDNAEYIMFTNNQQILDKISQSDWLNTLHQSQIQQQKQILENTIKLSRPDTATFKKHNQQKQNNAILIKQPSDKLLQSNSKKPFASVLNTLPTVTVITLTIYILKNWGDKYVGLDKIEIHDKYGQSLKIKKYKVITYQSETIMNSDERWQFQNGQIRIQFSFPQSIQISRILIWNYNKEDELEKGVQLINVEGDDQTLNTIQGIFLRKGHGLSDANEPQVIDLPYQQNIKTILANYQFEKSIYLDYETAQLPQGTKITIKLISTWGDLHYIGLNGFELFDPNGDLIMPKLYAKPYSVKELPEMDMDVRTPDKLLNNCNVTLDAKQIWLAPFVNSVFDQVNYQVNKLILLFDSPQQVSAISFYNYSKTPVRGVKECEISMDDYIIYQGYLNLSTLTQTPKGIIGNNKTTVLFTRDERLIEQIGSVEIRDSILGSETTLINENQRETINSIKNKLVRHQQQKLYKELDRPTTTEVY
;
A
#
# COMPACT_ATOMS: atom_id res chain seq x y z
N MET A 1 11.05 6.11 -28.88
CA MET A 1 11.92 7.24 -29.29
C MET A 1 12.41 7.89 -28.01
N PHE A 2 13.74 8.02 -27.81
CA PHE A 2 14.30 8.47 -26.54
C PHE A 2 14.37 10.00 -26.48
N TYR A 3 13.89 10.59 -25.38
CA TYR A 3 14.01 12.01 -25.06
C TYR A 3 14.81 12.17 -23.78
N ILE A 4 15.53 13.28 -23.66
CA ILE A 4 16.25 13.66 -22.44
C ILE A 4 15.88 15.09 -22.06
N GLY A 5 15.72 15.33 -20.76
CA GLY A 5 15.28 16.62 -20.25
C GLY A 5 15.89 16.98 -18.90
N LEU A 6 15.92 18.27 -18.63
CA LEU A 6 16.36 18.87 -17.38
C LEU A 6 15.43 20.04 -17.04
N THR A 7 15.31 20.35 -15.74
CA THR A 7 14.50 21.45 -15.24
C THR A 7 15.36 22.64 -14.80
N GLY A 8 16.59 22.42 -14.32
CA GLY A 8 17.44 23.53 -13.87
C GLY A 8 18.87 23.13 -13.54
N ILE A 9 19.77 24.12 -13.56
CA ILE A 9 21.18 24.00 -13.14
C ILE A 9 21.57 25.29 -12.39
N GLU A 10 22.15 25.15 -11.21
CA GLU A 10 22.80 26.24 -10.47
C GLU A 10 24.27 25.90 -10.17
N ILE A 11 25.13 26.91 -10.23
CA ILE A 11 26.55 26.78 -9.91
C ILE A 11 26.87 27.80 -8.81
N PHE A 12 27.61 27.39 -7.80
CA PHE A 12 28.03 28.24 -6.68
C PHE A 12 29.55 28.31 -6.60
N ASP A 13 30.07 29.51 -6.32
CA ASP A 13 31.51 29.73 -6.16
C ASP A 13 32.02 29.40 -4.75
N TYR A 14 33.33 29.39 -4.59
CA TYR A 14 34.04 29.19 -3.32
C TYR A 14 33.80 30.30 -2.27
N LEU A 15 33.10 31.38 -2.62
CA LEU A 15 32.68 32.41 -1.67
C LEU A 15 31.23 32.21 -1.21
N GLY A 16 30.51 31.27 -1.83
CA GLY A 16 29.12 30.92 -1.56
C GLY A 16 28.11 31.74 -2.38
N ASN A 17 28.55 32.43 -3.44
CA ASN A 17 27.66 33.18 -4.32
C ASN A 17 27.23 32.33 -5.51
N LYS A 18 26.02 32.57 -6.01
CA LYS A 18 25.55 31.99 -7.27
C LYS A 18 26.37 32.56 -8.44
N VAL A 19 26.94 31.67 -9.24
CA VAL A 19 27.71 32.02 -10.44
C VAL A 19 26.75 32.41 -11.55
N GLN A 20 26.96 33.60 -12.12
CA GLN A 20 26.19 34.08 -13.25
C GLN A 20 26.68 33.40 -14.55
N ILE A 21 25.77 32.72 -15.23
CA ILE A 21 26.04 32.12 -16.54
C ILE A 21 25.97 33.22 -17.59
N MET A 22 27.06 33.40 -18.36
CA MET A 22 27.16 34.42 -19.40
C MET A 22 26.65 33.91 -20.74
N GLU A 23 26.92 32.65 -21.05
CA GLU A 23 26.50 31.99 -22.28
C GLU A 23 26.19 30.52 -22.01
N ALA A 24 25.10 30.02 -22.59
CA ALA A 24 24.73 28.61 -22.56
C ALA A 24 24.43 28.16 -23.99
N SER A 25 25.11 27.12 -24.46
CA SER A 25 24.91 26.54 -25.78
C SER A 25 24.85 25.01 -25.67
N GLY A 26 24.28 24.31 -26.64
CA GLY A 26 24.17 22.86 -26.59
C GLY A 26 22.98 22.31 -27.36
N PHE A 27 22.59 21.09 -27.03
CA PHE A 27 21.52 20.37 -27.73
C PHE A 27 20.10 20.85 -27.40
N PHE A 28 19.89 21.47 -26.23
CA PHE A 28 18.60 22.05 -25.88
C PHE A 28 18.32 23.31 -26.71
N LYS A 29 17.14 23.39 -27.33
CA LYS A 29 16.74 24.58 -28.13
C LYS A 29 16.70 25.88 -27.33
N ASN A 30 16.43 25.80 -26.03
CA ASN A 30 16.40 26.96 -25.13
C ASN A 30 17.05 26.61 -23.78
N PRO A 31 18.39 26.58 -23.70
CA PRO A 31 19.09 26.21 -22.48
C PRO A 31 18.97 27.28 -21.39
N SER A 32 18.58 28.52 -21.73
CA SER A 32 18.39 29.62 -20.78
C SER A 32 17.35 29.31 -19.71
N VAL A 33 16.36 28.45 -20.02
CA VAL A 33 15.35 27.96 -19.08
C VAL A 33 15.97 27.19 -17.90
N LEU A 34 17.17 26.62 -18.07
CA LEU A 34 17.85 25.93 -16.97
C LEU A 34 18.40 26.91 -15.90
N PHE A 35 18.35 28.21 -16.15
CA PHE A 35 19.00 29.24 -15.32
C PHE A 35 18.04 30.36 -14.88
N ASP A 36 16.72 30.14 -14.95
CA ASP A 36 15.70 31.17 -14.79
C ASP A 36 15.09 31.28 -13.38
N ASP A 37 15.67 30.59 -12.39
CA ASP A 37 15.22 30.51 -11.00
C ASP A 37 13.83 29.86 -10.78
N ASN A 38 13.20 29.28 -11.80
CA ASN A 38 11.86 28.67 -11.74
C ASN A 38 11.91 27.13 -11.66
N TYR A 39 12.67 26.58 -10.71
CA TYR A 39 12.96 25.14 -10.70
C TYR A 39 11.90 24.26 -10.02
N LEU A 40 11.03 24.83 -9.17
CA LEU A 40 9.95 24.11 -8.47
C LEU A 40 8.66 24.06 -9.31
N THR A 41 8.78 23.54 -10.53
CA THR A 41 7.70 23.57 -11.51
C THR A 41 7.39 22.19 -12.07
N GLN A 42 6.16 22.03 -12.57
CA GLN A 42 5.74 20.92 -13.44
C GLN A 42 5.29 21.42 -14.82
N ASP A 43 5.38 22.73 -15.06
CA ASP A 43 5.11 23.31 -16.37
C ASP A 43 6.27 22.95 -17.32
N GLU A 44 5.94 22.22 -18.39
CA GLU A 44 6.88 21.82 -19.43
C GLU A 44 7.56 23.02 -20.09
N LYS A 45 6.93 24.20 -20.10
CA LYS A 45 7.52 25.43 -20.66
C LYS A 45 8.73 25.92 -19.87
N CYS A 46 8.80 25.58 -18.59
CA CYS A 46 9.91 25.88 -17.69
C CYS A 46 10.93 24.72 -17.64
N MET A 47 10.93 23.84 -18.64
CA MET A 47 11.84 22.71 -18.70
C MET A 47 12.44 22.56 -20.09
N CYS A 48 13.62 21.97 -20.15
CA CYS A 48 14.21 21.56 -21.41
C CYS A 48 13.89 20.08 -21.67
N LEU A 49 13.44 19.76 -22.88
CA LEU A 49 13.21 18.40 -23.35
C LEU A 49 13.60 18.31 -24.82
N GLU A 50 14.54 17.43 -25.15
CA GLU A 50 14.96 17.20 -26.53
C GLU A 50 15.12 15.73 -26.85
N ARG A 51 15.08 15.43 -28.15
CA ARG A 51 15.24 14.07 -28.65
C ARG A 51 16.71 13.67 -28.58
N VAL A 52 16.98 12.45 -28.10
CA VAL A 52 18.34 11.91 -27.99
C VAL A 52 18.92 11.66 -29.38
N ASP A 53 20.07 12.28 -29.65
CA ASP A 53 20.93 12.03 -30.82
C ASP A 53 22.39 11.79 -30.35
N LYS A 54 23.33 11.52 -31.25
CA LYS A 54 24.67 11.02 -30.92
C LYS A 54 25.61 11.99 -30.17
N ASN A 55 25.24 13.25 -29.92
CA ASN A 55 26.07 14.22 -29.18
C ASN A 55 25.19 15.14 -28.29
N MET A 56 24.92 14.74 -27.05
CA MET A 56 24.11 15.52 -26.10
C MET A 56 25.03 16.28 -25.12
N GLU A 57 25.52 17.44 -25.53
CA GLU A 57 26.38 18.32 -24.72
C GLU A 57 25.73 19.68 -24.47
N ILE A 58 25.90 20.22 -23.26
CA ILE A 58 25.55 21.60 -22.90
C ILE A 58 26.82 22.28 -22.39
N LYS A 59 27.21 23.37 -23.05
CA LYS A 59 28.38 24.19 -22.71
C LYS A 59 27.93 25.45 -21.99
N LEU A 60 28.45 25.65 -20.79
CA LEU A 60 28.16 26.80 -19.94
C LEU A 60 29.43 27.64 -19.79
N ARG A 61 29.37 28.91 -20.19
CA ARG A 61 30.45 29.87 -20.02
C ARG A 61 30.09 30.84 -18.90
N PHE A 62 31.00 31.01 -17.97
CA PHE A 62 30.91 31.94 -16.85
C PHE A 62 32.31 32.47 -16.52
N LYS A 63 32.39 33.54 -15.71
CA LYS A 63 33.67 34.15 -15.33
C LYS A 63 34.53 33.14 -14.56
N GLU A 64 35.85 33.19 -14.77
CA GLU A 64 36.81 32.37 -14.05
C GLU A 64 36.55 32.43 -12.53
N THR A 65 36.27 31.26 -11.95
CA THR A 65 35.97 31.12 -10.53
C THR A 65 36.25 29.70 -10.06
N LYS A 66 36.41 29.52 -8.76
CA LYS A 66 36.46 28.18 -8.14
C LYS A 66 35.05 27.76 -7.78
N ILE A 67 34.64 26.59 -8.23
CA ILE A 67 33.31 26.04 -7.96
C ILE A 67 33.30 25.35 -6.60
N ALA A 68 32.30 25.65 -5.78
CA ALA A 68 32.05 24.99 -4.50
C ALA A 68 30.98 23.90 -4.62
N MET A 69 29.95 24.12 -5.43
CA MET A 69 28.79 23.25 -5.55
C MET A 69 28.09 23.45 -6.89
N ILE A 70 27.57 22.37 -7.46
CA ILE A 70 26.64 22.40 -8.59
C ILE A 70 25.35 21.73 -8.15
N ARG A 71 24.21 22.34 -8.48
CA ARG A 71 22.88 21.84 -8.16
C ARG A 71 22.11 21.60 -9.46
N ILE A 72 21.47 20.44 -9.59
CA ILE A 72 20.83 20.01 -10.84
C ILE A 72 19.41 19.53 -10.56
N TRP A 73 18.42 20.10 -11.23
CA TRP A 73 17.05 19.61 -11.22
C TRP A 73 16.78 18.79 -12.47
N ASN A 74 16.42 17.52 -12.24
CA ASN A 74 16.08 16.59 -13.31
C ASN A 74 14.64 16.83 -13.81
N TYR A 75 14.31 16.35 -15.02
CA TYR A 75 13.01 16.61 -15.67
C TYR A 75 11.81 16.20 -14.80
N ASN A 76 11.04 17.19 -14.33
CA ASN A 76 10.03 17.01 -13.29
C ASN A 76 8.58 17.26 -13.75
N LYS A 77 8.29 17.21 -15.06
CA LYS A 77 6.94 17.48 -15.62
C LYS A 77 5.83 16.65 -14.97
N GLY A 78 6.14 15.42 -14.53
CA GLY A 78 5.18 14.55 -13.87
C GLY A 78 5.67 13.10 -13.74
N ARG A 79 4.91 12.28 -13.00
CA ARG A 79 5.31 10.90 -12.61
C ARG A 79 5.53 9.98 -13.80
N THR A 80 4.88 10.29 -14.91
CA THR A 80 4.91 9.54 -16.16
C THR A 80 6.04 9.98 -17.10
N HIS A 81 6.69 11.11 -16.79
CA HIS A 81 7.74 11.68 -17.61
C HIS A 81 9.11 11.70 -16.96
N LYS A 82 9.22 11.24 -15.70
CA LYS A 82 10.47 11.09 -14.96
C LYS A 82 11.54 10.26 -15.68
N ASN A 83 11.12 9.33 -16.55
CA ASN A 83 12.02 8.49 -17.35
C ASN A 83 12.67 9.24 -18.52
N LYS A 84 12.21 10.48 -18.80
CA LYS A 84 12.85 11.40 -19.74
C LYS A 84 13.95 12.24 -19.07
N GLY A 85 14.16 12.10 -17.76
CA GLY A 85 15.25 12.76 -17.06
C GLY A 85 16.63 12.21 -17.41
N VAL A 86 17.68 13.01 -17.20
CA VAL A 86 19.06 12.58 -17.36
C VAL A 86 19.38 11.51 -16.30
N ARG A 87 19.76 10.30 -16.74
CA ARG A 87 20.20 9.22 -15.83
C ARG A 87 21.69 9.26 -15.56
N LYS A 88 22.53 9.48 -16.57
CA LYS A 88 24.00 9.52 -16.46
C LYS A 88 24.48 10.88 -16.94
N MET A 89 25.37 11.50 -16.19
CA MET A 89 25.93 12.82 -16.53
C MET A 89 27.43 12.83 -16.32
N GLU A 90 28.13 13.40 -17.30
CA GLU A 90 29.54 13.76 -17.22
C GLU A 90 29.64 15.29 -17.18
N ILE A 91 30.42 15.83 -16.24
CA ILE A 91 30.70 17.27 -16.14
C ILE A 91 32.20 17.47 -16.30
N LEU A 92 32.55 18.28 -17.30
CA LEU A 92 33.92 18.67 -17.61
C LEU A 92 34.10 20.16 -17.32
N ILE A 93 35.28 20.55 -16.83
CA ILE A 93 35.65 21.96 -16.63
C ILE A 93 36.92 22.26 -17.43
N GLY A 94 36.97 23.42 -18.07
CA GLY A 94 38.13 23.88 -18.84
C GLY A 94 38.24 25.39 -18.81
N MET A 95 39.41 25.91 -19.14
CA MET A 95 39.64 27.34 -19.34
C MET A 95 39.61 27.63 -20.84
N ASP A 96 39.01 28.75 -21.27
CA ASP A 96 38.98 29.15 -22.69
C ASP A 96 40.40 29.27 -23.31
N SER A 97 41.44 29.43 -22.48
CA SER A 97 42.85 29.49 -22.88
C SER A 97 43.58 28.14 -22.93
N SER A 98 42.92 27.01 -22.65
CA SER A 98 43.49 25.66 -22.68
C SER A 98 42.58 24.69 -23.44
N ASP A 99 43.16 23.89 -24.33
CA ASP A 99 42.43 22.81 -25.02
C ASP A 99 42.15 21.59 -24.10
N SER A 100 42.71 21.59 -22.88
CA SER A 100 42.47 20.54 -21.89
C SER A 100 41.19 20.81 -21.08
N VAL A 101 40.29 19.83 -21.09
CA VAL A 101 39.12 19.78 -20.19
C VAL A 101 39.32 18.67 -19.17
N ASP A 102 39.06 18.99 -17.90
CA ASP A 102 39.19 18.05 -16.79
C ASP A 102 37.81 17.53 -16.36
N PRO A 103 37.62 16.20 -16.24
CA PRO A 103 36.39 15.64 -15.70
C PRO A 103 36.30 15.87 -14.20
N ILE A 104 35.22 16.50 -13.75
CA ILE A 104 34.97 16.78 -12.33
C ILE A 104 33.81 15.95 -11.75
N PHE A 105 32.97 15.36 -12.60
CA PHE A 105 31.89 14.46 -12.17
C PHE A 105 31.55 13.47 -13.28
N TYR A 106 31.37 12.20 -12.92
CA TYR A 106 30.83 11.15 -13.80
C TYR A 106 30.06 10.15 -12.95
N ASP A 107 28.73 10.27 -12.90
CA ASP A 107 27.88 9.31 -12.20
C ASP A 107 26.41 9.40 -12.64
N GLU A 108 25.54 8.62 -12.00
CA GLU A 108 24.10 8.72 -12.15
C GLU A 108 23.52 9.95 -11.43
N ILE A 109 22.58 10.64 -12.08
CA ILE A 109 21.81 11.74 -11.48
C ILE A 109 20.46 11.20 -11.03
N LYS A 110 20.06 11.57 -9.80
CA LYS A 110 18.79 11.14 -9.21
C LYS A 110 17.61 11.52 -10.10
N GLN A 111 16.70 10.57 -10.28
CA GLN A 111 15.44 10.79 -10.98
C GLN A 111 14.52 11.71 -10.14
N ALA A 112 13.84 12.64 -10.80
CA ALA A 112 12.85 13.49 -10.15
C ALA A 112 11.67 12.68 -9.59
N ASN A 113 11.20 13.02 -8.39
CA ASN A 113 10.10 12.33 -7.71
C ASN A 113 8.69 12.76 -8.21
N ALA A 114 8.63 13.74 -9.13
CA ALA A 114 7.39 14.23 -9.75
C ALA A 114 6.37 14.80 -8.76
N THR A 115 6.84 15.39 -7.67
CA THR A 115 6.06 16.29 -6.81
C THR A 115 6.38 17.75 -7.16
N CYS A 116 5.35 18.59 -7.16
CA CYS A 116 5.49 20.05 -7.23
C CYS A 116 5.86 20.62 -5.85
N ASN A 117 6.53 21.78 -5.82
CA ASN A 117 6.89 22.50 -4.59
C ASN A 117 7.82 21.77 -3.61
N SER A 118 8.50 20.70 -4.04
CA SER A 118 9.55 20.02 -3.28
C SER A 118 10.90 20.20 -3.95
N ASP A 119 11.95 20.44 -3.15
CA ASP A 119 13.31 20.46 -3.67
C ASP A 119 13.76 19.05 -4.06
N ASN A 120 13.86 18.85 -5.37
CA ASN A 120 14.20 17.58 -6.02
C ASN A 120 15.58 17.62 -6.67
N ALA A 121 16.42 18.60 -6.31
CA ALA A 121 17.73 18.76 -6.91
C ALA A 121 18.73 17.72 -6.40
N GLU A 122 19.65 17.33 -7.27
CA GLU A 122 20.88 16.64 -6.91
C GLU A 122 21.97 17.67 -6.60
N TYR A 123 22.71 17.46 -5.50
CA TYR A 123 23.72 18.39 -5.00
C TYR A 123 25.11 17.76 -5.17
N ILE A 124 25.88 18.30 -6.12
CA ILE A 124 27.24 17.86 -6.40
C ILE A 124 28.20 18.82 -5.69
N MET A 125 28.91 18.31 -4.68
CA MET A 125 29.70 19.12 -3.75
C MET A 125 31.19 19.00 -4.07
N PHE A 126 31.86 20.14 -4.19
CA PHE A 126 33.31 20.24 -4.43
C PHE A 126 34.06 20.86 -3.24
N THR A 127 33.34 21.16 -2.15
CA THR A 127 33.91 21.70 -0.90
C THR A 127 33.29 21.04 0.32
N ASN A 128 34.13 20.84 1.35
CA ASN A 128 33.70 20.44 2.70
C ASN A 128 33.82 21.60 3.71
N ASN A 129 34.09 22.83 3.24
CA ASN A 129 34.23 23.98 4.13
C ASN A 129 32.86 24.48 4.60
N GLN A 130 32.57 24.24 5.88
CA GLN A 130 31.30 24.59 6.50
C GLN A 130 30.93 26.07 6.37
N GLN A 131 31.91 26.99 6.40
CA GLN A 131 31.63 28.43 6.28
C GLN A 131 31.06 28.81 4.90
N ILE A 132 31.50 28.12 3.84
CA ILE A 132 30.99 28.32 2.48
C ILE A 132 29.57 27.76 2.39
N LEU A 133 29.34 26.58 2.97
CA LEU A 133 28.03 25.93 2.99
C LEU A 133 27.00 26.74 3.80
N ASP A 134 27.42 27.30 4.92
CA ASP A 134 26.58 28.16 5.75
C ASP A 134 26.24 29.47 5.02
N LYS A 135 27.19 30.04 4.27
CA LYS A 135 26.93 31.22 3.42
C LYS A 135 25.93 30.91 2.31
N ILE A 136 26.12 29.82 1.56
CA ILE A 136 25.18 29.38 0.52
C ILE A 136 23.80 29.18 1.14
N SER A 137 23.72 28.50 2.29
CA SER A 137 22.48 28.29 3.01
C SER A 137 21.82 29.63 3.40
N GLN A 138 22.55 30.58 3.99
CA GLN A 138 21.96 31.85 4.44
C GLN A 138 21.40 32.71 3.30
N SER A 139 22.02 32.67 2.12
CA SER A 139 21.57 33.39 0.93
C SER A 139 20.61 32.59 0.05
N ASP A 140 20.32 31.33 0.40
CA ASP A 140 19.47 30.44 -0.39
C ASP A 140 17.99 30.84 -0.29
N TRP A 141 17.38 31.11 -1.44
CA TRP A 141 15.96 31.41 -1.52
C TRP A 141 15.09 30.23 -1.03
N LEU A 142 15.59 28.99 -1.10
CA LEU A 142 14.92 27.80 -0.54
C LEU A 142 14.73 27.88 0.99
N ASN A 143 15.62 28.57 1.70
CA ASN A 143 15.54 28.69 3.17
C ASN A 143 14.48 29.69 3.65
N THR A 144 14.16 30.69 2.84
CA THR A 144 13.05 31.63 3.13
C THR A 144 11.70 30.91 3.08
N LEU A 145 11.57 29.95 2.16
CA LEU A 145 10.42 29.04 2.07
C LEU A 145 10.33 28.11 3.31
N HIS A 146 11.47 27.68 3.84
CA HIS A 146 11.55 26.80 5.00
C HIS A 146 11.28 27.52 6.33
N GLN A 147 11.77 28.76 6.51
CA GLN A 147 11.53 29.54 7.72
C GLN A 147 10.05 29.95 7.88
N SER A 148 9.38 30.31 6.79
CA SER A 148 7.94 30.62 6.79
C SER A 148 7.09 29.41 7.16
N GLN A 149 7.45 28.20 6.71
CA GLN A 149 6.81 26.94 7.10
C GLN A 149 7.03 26.61 8.59
N ILE A 150 8.24 26.83 9.13
CA ILE A 150 8.53 26.64 10.57
C ILE A 150 7.75 27.62 11.44
N GLN A 151 7.61 28.87 11.00
CA GLN A 151 6.89 29.91 11.75
C GLN A 151 5.38 29.66 11.76
N GLN A 152 4.82 29.16 10.65
CA GLN A 152 3.46 28.62 10.60
C GLN A 152 3.28 27.42 11.54
N GLN A 153 4.23 26.48 11.57
CA GLN A 153 4.16 25.33 12.48
C GLN A 153 4.27 25.74 13.96
N LYS A 154 5.09 26.75 14.29
CA LYS A 154 5.14 27.33 15.64
C LYS A 154 3.82 27.98 16.03
N GLN A 155 3.18 28.74 15.13
CA GLN A 155 1.84 29.28 15.39
C GLN A 155 0.78 28.19 15.54
N ILE A 156 0.83 27.13 14.73
CA ILE A 156 -0.06 25.97 14.87
C ILE A 156 0.17 25.29 16.22
N LEU A 157 1.42 25.10 16.64
CA LEU A 157 1.78 24.47 17.91
C LEU A 157 1.36 25.33 19.12
N GLU A 158 1.59 26.65 19.09
CA GLU A 158 1.14 27.59 20.13
C GLU A 158 -0.38 27.66 20.24
N ASN A 159 -1.10 27.55 19.12
CA ASN A 159 -2.56 27.46 19.11
C ASN A 159 -3.07 26.10 19.59
N THR A 160 -2.28 25.02 19.41
CA THR A 160 -2.62 23.67 19.87
C THR A 160 -2.37 23.49 21.37
N ILE A 161 -1.36 24.16 21.95
CA ILE A 161 -1.07 24.14 23.39
C ILE A 161 -2.19 24.80 24.23
N LYS A 162 -2.98 25.71 23.63
CA LYS A 162 -4.13 26.35 24.29
C LYS A 162 -5.41 25.51 24.30
N LEU A 163 -5.44 24.38 23.61
CA LEU A 163 -6.55 23.42 23.64
C LEU A 163 -6.16 22.25 24.55
N SER A 164 -6.69 22.23 25.78
CA SER A 164 -6.67 21.03 26.60
C SER A 164 -7.28 19.85 25.83
N ARG A 165 -6.61 18.70 25.89
CA ARG A 165 -6.97 17.47 25.15
C ARG A 165 -8.44 17.09 25.40
N PRO A 166 -9.24 16.79 24.36
CA PRO A 166 -10.50 16.10 24.55
C PRO A 166 -10.25 14.64 24.91
N ASP A 167 -10.98 14.16 25.90
CA ASP A 167 -10.93 12.79 26.39
C ASP A 167 -11.50 11.83 25.33
N THR A 168 -10.74 10.81 24.91
CA THR A 168 -11.17 9.87 23.87
C THR A 168 -11.89 8.64 24.44
N ALA A 169 -11.98 8.51 25.76
CA ALA A 169 -12.58 7.38 26.46
C ALA A 169 -13.51 7.83 27.59
N THR A 170 -14.81 8.00 27.32
CA THR A 170 -15.81 8.07 28.40
C THR A 170 -16.53 6.72 28.55
N PHE A 171 -15.90 5.81 29.30
CA PHE A 171 -16.60 4.68 29.92
C PHE A 171 -17.12 5.13 31.29
N LYS A 172 -18.32 5.72 31.34
CA LYS A 172 -19.00 5.91 32.64
C LYS A 172 -19.59 4.58 33.11
N LYS A 173 -18.91 3.88 34.03
CA LYS A 173 -19.51 2.82 34.85
C LYS A 173 -20.41 3.45 35.91
N HIS A 174 -21.68 3.05 35.93
CA HIS A 174 -22.64 3.40 36.99
C HIS A 174 -22.32 2.66 38.29
N ASN A 175 -22.44 3.35 39.43
CA ASN A 175 -22.69 2.74 40.73
C ASN A 175 -24.06 3.21 41.25
N GLN A 176 -24.87 2.23 41.63
CA GLN A 176 -26.25 2.36 42.09
C GLN A 176 -26.33 2.91 43.51
N GLN A 177 -27.25 3.85 43.77
CA GLN A 177 -28.05 3.83 44.99
C GLN A 177 -29.51 4.17 44.68
N LYS A 178 -30.38 3.34 45.25
CA LYS A 178 -31.84 3.23 45.14
C LYS A 178 -32.61 4.57 45.19
N GLN A 179 -33.70 4.66 44.44
CA GLN A 179 -35.04 4.69 45.03
C GLN A 179 -36.14 4.35 43.99
N ASN A 180 -37.08 3.53 44.44
CA ASN A 180 -38.26 3.05 43.72
C ASN A 180 -39.17 4.20 43.31
N ASN A 181 -39.75 4.13 42.10
CA ASN A 181 -41.20 4.20 41.91
C ASN A 181 -41.57 3.78 40.48
N ALA A 182 -42.37 2.72 40.40
CA ALA A 182 -42.92 2.19 39.17
C ALA A 182 -44.13 3.03 38.72
N ILE A 183 -44.17 3.44 37.44
CA ILE A 183 -45.43 3.60 36.70
C ILE A 183 -45.22 3.08 35.27
N LEU A 184 -45.99 2.03 34.96
CA LEU A 184 -46.17 1.38 33.67
C LEU A 184 -46.72 2.36 32.62
N ILE A 185 -46.14 2.39 31.41
CA ILE A 185 -46.93 2.52 30.16
C ILE A 185 -46.38 1.49 29.15
N LYS A 186 -47.31 0.65 28.69
CA LYS A 186 -47.15 -0.55 27.86
C LYS A 186 -46.64 -0.24 26.44
N GLN A 187 -45.72 -1.07 25.93
CA GLN A 187 -45.61 -1.34 24.49
C GLN A 187 -46.53 -2.53 24.13
N PRO A 188 -47.19 -2.55 22.95
CA PRO A 188 -48.01 -3.68 22.53
C PRO A 188 -47.12 -4.81 21.98
N SER A 189 -47.44 -6.01 22.44
CA SER A 189 -46.86 -7.31 22.07
C SER A 189 -47.46 -7.88 20.77
N ASP A 190 -46.62 -8.65 20.08
CA ASP A 190 -46.94 -9.61 19.01
C ASP A 190 -48.13 -10.53 19.32
N LYS A 191 -48.87 -10.92 18.28
CA LYS A 191 -49.77 -12.11 18.11
C LYS A 191 -50.57 -11.89 16.80
N LEU A 192 -50.86 -12.82 15.89
CA LEU A 192 -50.86 -14.28 15.75
C LEU A 192 -50.91 -14.55 14.22
N LEU A 193 -50.40 -15.66 13.67
CA LEU A 193 -51.05 -16.97 13.74
C LEU A 193 -50.07 -18.09 13.34
N GLN A 194 -49.81 -19.00 14.28
CA GLN A 194 -49.46 -20.39 14.01
C GLN A 194 -50.74 -21.23 13.92
N SER A 195 -50.77 -22.20 13.01
CA SER A 195 -51.39 -23.53 13.11
C SER A 195 -51.16 -24.22 11.76
N ASN A 196 -50.81 -25.49 11.53
CA ASN A 196 -50.60 -26.75 12.25
C ASN A 196 -49.54 -27.50 11.37
N SER A 197 -48.79 -28.53 11.71
CA SER A 197 -48.97 -29.71 12.56
C SER A 197 -47.60 -30.40 12.68
N LYS A 198 -47.34 -31.02 13.82
CA LYS A 198 -46.17 -31.88 14.08
C LYS A 198 -46.01 -32.99 13.02
N LYS A 199 -44.88 -33.00 12.33
CA LYS A 199 -44.19 -34.19 11.81
C LYS A 199 -42.70 -34.06 12.17
N PRO A 200 -42.00 -35.14 12.54
CA PRO A 200 -40.60 -35.05 12.92
C PRO A 200 -39.80 -34.70 11.67
N PHE A 201 -39.25 -33.49 11.61
CA PHE A 201 -38.22 -33.20 10.62
C PHE A 201 -36.97 -33.97 11.04
N ALA A 202 -36.72 -35.08 10.35
CA ALA A 202 -35.41 -35.68 10.31
C ALA A 202 -34.41 -34.58 9.99
N SER A 203 -33.39 -34.44 10.82
CA SER A 203 -32.22 -33.63 10.55
C SER A 203 -31.64 -34.08 9.22
N VAL A 204 -31.91 -33.33 8.15
CA VAL A 204 -31.18 -33.48 6.89
C VAL A 204 -29.77 -33.01 7.20
N LEU A 205 -28.88 -33.94 7.57
CA LEU A 205 -27.45 -33.72 7.43
C LEU A 205 -27.25 -33.37 5.96
N ASN A 206 -26.87 -32.13 5.66
CA ASN A 206 -26.32 -31.79 4.36
C ASN A 206 -25.04 -32.62 4.21
N THR A 207 -25.15 -33.79 3.59
CA THR A 207 -24.01 -34.63 3.26
C THR A 207 -23.17 -33.85 2.27
N LEU A 208 -21.97 -33.44 2.70
CA LEU A 208 -20.99 -32.85 1.81
C LEU A 208 -20.72 -33.80 0.64
N PRO A 209 -20.37 -33.28 -0.55
CA PRO A 209 -19.86 -34.13 -1.62
C PRO A 209 -18.65 -34.91 -1.07
N THR A 210 -18.55 -36.18 -1.46
CA THR A 210 -17.47 -37.06 -1.01
C THR A 210 -16.94 -37.90 -2.15
N VAL A 211 -15.65 -38.20 -2.08
CA VAL A 211 -14.95 -39.16 -2.93
C VAL A 211 -14.56 -40.36 -2.09
N THR A 212 -14.66 -41.57 -2.65
CA THR A 212 -14.20 -42.78 -1.97
C THR A 212 -12.85 -43.16 -2.54
N VAL A 213 -11.81 -43.23 -1.71
CA VAL A 213 -10.44 -43.49 -2.16
C VAL A 213 -9.71 -44.45 -1.21
N ILE A 214 -8.77 -45.22 -1.74
CA ILE A 214 -7.76 -45.96 -0.96
C ILE A 214 -6.43 -45.21 -0.96
N THR A 215 -6.10 -44.54 -2.06
CA THR A 215 -4.94 -43.67 -2.19
C THR A 215 -5.37 -42.29 -2.67
N LEU A 216 -4.92 -41.26 -1.97
CA LEU A 216 -5.06 -39.87 -2.40
C LEU A 216 -3.67 -39.32 -2.75
N THR A 217 -3.52 -38.78 -3.95
CA THR A 217 -2.26 -38.19 -4.43
C THR A 217 -2.46 -36.72 -4.77
N ILE A 218 -1.64 -35.84 -4.21
CA ILE A 218 -1.61 -34.42 -4.53
C ILE A 218 -0.33 -34.15 -5.34
N TYR A 219 -0.47 -33.71 -6.58
CA TYR A 219 0.64 -33.29 -7.43
C TYR A 219 0.85 -31.80 -7.31
N ILE A 220 2.08 -31.39 -7.02
CA ILE A 220 2.48 -29.99 -7.04
C ILE A 220 2.90 -29.65 -8.46
N LEU A 221 2.14 -28.77 -9.11
CA LEU A 221 2.38 -28.37 -10.50
C LEU A 221 3.20 -27.09 -10.57
N LYS A 222 3.01 -26.17 -9.62
CA LYS A 222 3.68 -24.86 -9.61
C LYS A 222 3.79 -24.30 -8.19
N ASN A 223 4.83 -23.52 -7.92
CA ASN A 223 5.01 -22.72 -6.70
C ASN A 223 4.98 -21.20 -7.00
N TRP A 224 5.13 -20.37 -5.98
CA TRP A 224 5.06 -18.91 -6.11
C TRP A 224 6.36 -18.23 -6.60
N GLY A 225 7.34 -19.01 -7.11
CA GLY A 225 8.51 -18.49 -7.83
C GLY A 225 9.87 -18.76 -7.19
N ASP A 226 9.94 -19.49 -6.08
CA ASP A 226 11.23 -19.84 -5.44
C ASP A 226 11.85 -21.13 -6.04
N LYS A 227 13.15 -21.33 -5.80
CA LYS A 227 13.86 -22.58 -6.12
C LYS A 227 13.48 -23.75 -5.19
N TYR A 228 12.84 -23.45 -4.06
CA TYR A 228 12.26 -24.42 -3.14
C TYR A 228 10.73 -24.33 -3.16
N VAL A 229 10.08 -25.42 -2.78
CA VAL A 229 8.64 -25.48 -2.59
C VAL A 229 8.32 -26.17 -1.27
N GLY A 230 7.34 -25.65 -0.54
CA GLY A 230 6.98 -26.12 0.78
C GLY A 230 5.52 -25.87 1.14
N LEU A 231 5.08 -26.56 2.18
CA LEU A 231 3.79 -26.35 2.84
C LEU A 231 4.01 -26.36 4.35
N ASP A 232 3.13 -25.68 5.07
CA ASP A 232 3.15 -25.64 6.53
C ASP A 232 2.44 -26.86 7.11
N LYS A 233 1.27 -27.22 6.57
CA LYS A 233 0.45 -28.34 7.05
C LYS A 233 -0.58 -28.79 6.01
N ILE A 234 -0.93 -30.07 6.03
CA ILE A 234 -2.05 -30.63 5.25
C ILE A 234 -2.92 -31.46 6.19
N GLU A 235 -4.23 -31.30 6.06
CA GLU A 235 -5.21 -32.08 6.81
C GLU A 235 -6.32 -32.59 5.87
N ILE A 236 -6.81 -33.80 6.12
CA ILE A 236 -7.85 -34.44 5.30
C ILE A 236 -9.05 -34.71 6.20
N HIS A 237 -10.24 -34.33 5.72
CA HIS A 237 -11.50 -34.52 6.43
C HIS A 237 -12.34 -35.64 5.82
N ASP A 238 -12.96 -36.42 6.70
CA ASP A 238 -13.90 -37.47 6.32
C ASP A 238 -15.24 -36.90 5.83
N LYS A 239 -16.17 -37.78 5.43
CA LYS A 239 -17.53 -37.43 5.01
C LYS A 239 -18.35 -36.59 6.00
N TYR A 240 -17.99 -36.59 7.28
CA TYR A 240 -18.65 -35.81 8.32
C TYR A 240 -17.96 -34.48 8.59
N GLY A 241 -16.90 -34.16 7.84
CA GLY A 241 -16.07 -32.98 8.05
C GLY A 241 -15.12 -33.11 9.25
N GLN A 242 -14.83 -34.33 9.70
CA GLN A 242 -13.92 -34.58 10.82
C GLN A 242 -12.52 -34.93 10.33
N SER A 243 -11.50 -34.45 11.04
CA SER A 243 -10.10 -34.74 10.75
C SER A 243 -9.76 -36.23 10.82
N LEU A 244 -9.15 -36.78 9.78
CA LEU A 244 -8.72 -38.18 9.72
C LEU A 244 -7.50 -38.50 10.60
N LYS A 245 -6.94 -37.52 11.34
CA LYS A 245 -5.77 -37.68 12.23
C LYS A 245 -4.62 -38.49 11.61
N ILE A 246 -4.31 -38.20 10.36
CA ILE A 246 -3.20 -38.83 9.64
C ILE A 246 -1.90 -38.33 10.25
N LYS A 247 -1.07 -39.22 10.80
CA LYS A 247 0.19 -38.82 11.45
C LYS A 247 1.34 -38.59 10.47
N LYS A 248 1.35 -39.35 9.37
CA LYS A 248 2.44 -39.37 8.40
C LYS A 248 1.90 -39.54 7.00
N TYR A 249 2.56 -38.92 6.05
CA TYR A 249 2.31 -39.10 4.62
C TYR A 249 3.64 -39.12 3.86
N LYS A 250 3.59 -39.54 2.61
CA LYS A 250 4.77 -39.75 1.79
C LYS A 250 4.93 -38.59 0.81
N VAL A 251 6.09 -37.96 0.78
CA VAL A 251 6.46 -36.97 -0.24
C VAL A 251 7.46 -37.60 -1.18
N ILE A 252 7.10 -37.68 -2.45
CA ILE A 252 7.89 -38.30 -3.51
C ILE A 252 8.39 -37.19 -4.42
N THR A 253 9.71 -37.13 -4.58
CA THR A 253 10.43 -36.25 -5.49
C THR A 253 11.16 -37.10 -6.55
N TYR A 254 11.76 -36.48 -7.56
CA TYR A 254 12.59 -37.20 -8.53
C TYR A 254 13.83 -37.89 -7.92
N GLN A 255 14.33 -37.40 -6.77
CA GLN A 255 15.56 -37.90 -6.14
C GLN A 255 15.30 -38.84 -4.96
N SER A 256 14.17 -38.68 -4.29
CA SER A 256 13.94 -39.31 -2.99
C SER A 256 12.47 -39.47 -2.67
N GLU A 257 12.20 -40.44 -1.80
CA GLU A 257 10.92 -40.68 -1.17
C GLU A 257 11.09 -40.47 0.33
N THR A 258 10.41 -39.47 0.88
CA THR A 258 10.56 -39.04 2.27
C THR A 258 9.22 -39.16 3.00
N ILE A 259 9.23 -39.73 4.20
CA ILE A 259 8.04 -39.79 5.06
C ILE A 259 8.03 -38.54 5.95
N MET A 260 6.98 -37.74 5.84
CA MET A 260 6.80 -36.49 6.59
C MET A 260 5.79 -36.67 7.71
N ASN A 261 5.98 -35.96 8.83
CA ASN A 261 4.97 -35.82 9.86
C ASN A 261 3.91 -34.79 9.43
N SER A 262 2.66 -35.01 9.81
CA SER A 262 1.51 -34.19 9.37
C SER A 262 1.52 -32.74 9.81
N ASP A 263 2.16 -32.44 10.94
CA ASP A 263 2.16 -31.13 11.58
C ASP A 263 3.48 -30.35 11.36
N GLU A 264 4.40 -30.88 10.56
CA GLU A 264 5.69 -30.26 10.30
C GLU A 264 5.71 -29.50 8.98
N ARG A 265 6.09 -28.22 9.05
CA ARG A 265 6.48 -27.45 7.87
C ARG A 265 7.63 -28.15 7.16
N TRP A 266 7.52 -28.28 5.85
CA TRP A 266 8.57 -28.89 5.03
C TRP A 266 8.86 -28.05 3.79
N GLN A 267 10.05 -28.27 3.23
CA GLN A 267 10.44 -27.70 1.95
C GLN A 267 11.33 -28.71 1.20
N PHE A 268 11.21 -28.75 -0.12
CA PHE A 268 12.06 -29.51 -1.02
C PHE A 268 12.51 -28.62 -2.18
N GLN A 269 13.53 -29.06 -2.92
CA GLN A 269 13.90 -28.39 -4.17
C GLN A 269 12.74 -28.47 -5.17
N ASN A 270 12.44 -27.36 -5.83
CA ASN A 270 11.36 -27.26 -6.80
C ASN A 270 11.57 -28.27 -7.95
N GLY A 271 10.49 -28.86 -8.44
CA GLY A 271 10.51 -29.95 -9.42
C GLY A 271 9.22 -30.77 -9.37
N GLN A 272 9.26 -31.99 -9.91
CA GLN A 272 8.13 -32.91 -9.83
C GLN A 272 8.00 -33.46 -8.41
N ILE A 273 6.97 -32.99 -7.70
CA ILE A 273 6.66 -33.44 -6.33
C ILE A 273 5.23 -33.93 -6.28
N ARG A 274 5.04 -35.11 -5.68
CA ARG A 274 3.71 -35.63 -5.34
C ARG A 274 3.65 -36.07 -3.88
N ILE A 275 2.53 -35.80 -3.24
CA ILE A 275 2.24 -36.14 -1.85
C ILE A 275 1.21 -37.25 -1.86
N GLN A 276 1.54 -38.40 -1.27
CA GLN A 276 0.70 -39.59 -1.30
C GLN A 276 0.23 -39.96 0.11
N PHE A 277 -1.08 -40.12 0.24
CA PHE A 277 -1.77 -40.63 1.40
C PHE A 277 -2.33 -42.01 1.05
N SER A 278 -2.01 -43.03 1.86
CA SER A 278 -2.49 -44.40 1.66
C SER A 278 -3.29 -44.83 2.88
N PHE A 279 -4.52 -45.29 2.64
CA PHE A 279 -5.45 -45.71 3.68
C PHE A 279 -5.53 -47.24 3.71
N PRO A 280 -5.57 -47.89 4.90
CA PRO A 280 -5.70 -49.35 4.99
C PRO A 280 -6.99 -49.89 4.39
N GLN A 281 -8.04 -49.06 4.32
CA GLN A 281 -9.35 -49.37 3.77
C GLN A 281 -9.85 -48.15 3.00
N SER A 282 -10.80 -48.37 2.08
CA SER A 282 -11.42 -47.27 1.36
C SER A 282 -12.11 -46.31 2.33
N ILE A 283 -11.87 -45.01 2.13
CA ILE A 283 -12.40 -43.96 2.99
C ILE A 283 -13.11 -42.90 2.16
N GLN A 284 -14.19 -42.36 2.73
CA GLN A 284 -14.95 -41.26 2.12
C GLN A 284 -14.38 -39.93 2.61
N ILE A 285 -13.78 -39.17 1.70
CA ILE A 285 -13.15 -37.86 1.97
C ILE A 285 -14.08 -36.78 1.42
N SER A 286 -14.32 -35.73 2.20
CA SER A 286 -15.07 -34.56 1.73
C SER A 286 -14.18 -33.36 1.43
N ARG A 287 -13.06 -33.18 2.15
CA ARG A 287 -12.23 -31.96 2.05
C ARG A 287 -10.74 -32.20 2.29
N ILE A 288 -9.93 -31.32 1.70
CA ILE A 288 -8.52 -31.13 2.03
C ILE A 288 -8.34 -29.70 2.57
N LEU A 289 -7.65 -29.57 3.69
CA LEU A 289 -7.24 -28.29 4.26
C LEU A 289 -5.74 -28.14 4.08
N ILE A 290 -5.31 -27.06 3.44
CA ILE A 290 -3.90 -26.79 3.17
C ILE A 290 -3.50 -25.47 3.82
N TRP A 291 -2.48 -25.53 4.68
CA TRP A 291 -1.74 -24.37 5.13
C TRP A 291 -0.52 -24.22 4.23
N ASN A 292 -0.51 -23.15 3.46
CA ASN A 292 0.61 -22.86 2.58
C ASN A 292 1.83 -22.38 3.38
N TYR A 293 3.01 -22.36 2.75
CA TYR A 293 4.23 -21.88 3.37
C TYR A 293 4.07 -20.42 3.82
N ASN A 294 4.11 -20.18 5.14
CA ASN A 294 3.75 -18.88 5.72
C ASN A 294 4.87 -18.27 6.58
N LYS A 295 6.13 -18.64 6.31
CA LYS A 295 7.27 -17.99 6.94
C LYS A 295 7.46 -16.60 6.33
N GLU A 296 7.56 -15.58 7.19
CA GLU A 296 7.83 -14.19 6.79
C GLU A 296 9.09 -14.14 5.90
N ASP A 297 9.06 -13.30 4.86
CA ASP A 297 10.11 -13.13 3.84
C ASP A 297 10.47 -14.37 2.98
N GLU A 298 9.74 -15.47 3.09
CA GLU A 298 9.97 -16.70 2.30
C GLU A 298 8.69 -17.25 1.67
N LEU A 299 7.73 -16.36 1.38
CA LEU A 299 6.39 -16.71 0.92
C LEU A 299 6.37 -17.31 -0.50
N GLU A 300 7.39 -17.03 -1.31
CA GLU A 300 7.57 -17.54 -2.68
C GLU A 300 7.79 -19.06 -2.72
N LYS A 301 8.18 -19.66 -1.60
CA LYS A 301 8.30 -21.11 -1.43
C LYS A 301 6.94 -21.82 -1.34
N GLY A 302 5.85 -21.08 -1.16
CA GLY A 302 4.52 -21.69 -1.12
C GLY A 302 4.13 -22.35 -2.44
N VAL A 303 3.24 -23.34 -2.36
CA VAL A 303 2.64 -23.97 -3.53
C VAL A 303 1.61 -23.03 -4.17
N GLN A 304 1.56 -22.95 -5.50
CA GLN A 304 0.62 -22.11 -6.25
C GLN A 304 -0.46 -22.94 -6.95
N LEU A 305 -0.12 -24.10 -7.50
CA LEU A 305 -1.05 -24.90 -8.30
C LEU A 305 -0.86 -26.39 -8.00
N ILE A 306 -1.97 -27.09 -7.77
CA ILE A 306 -1.98 -28.53 -7.53
C ILE A 306 -2.99 -29.26 -8.43
N ASN A 307 -2.74 -30.56 -8.61
CA ASN A 307 -3.73 -31.54 -9.07
C ASN A 307 -3.96 -32.56 -7.96
N VAL A 308 -5.18 -33.06 -7.81
CA VAL A 308 -5.55 -34.05 -6.79
C VAL A 308 -6.15 -35.26 -7.50
N GLU A 309 -5.62 -36.44 -7.22
CA GLU A 309 -6.10 -37.72 -7.73
C GLU A 309 -6.50 -38.63 -6.57
N GLY A 310 -7.56 -39.41 -6.77
CA GLY A 310 -8.00 -40.47 -5.88
C GLY A 310 -8.10 -41.77 -6.66
N ASP A 311 -7.33 -42.80 -6.26
CA ASP A 311 -7.25 -44.08 -6.97
C ASP A 311 -7.07 -43.91 -8.50
N ASP A 312 -6.11 -43.06 -8.88
CA ASP A 312 -5.76 -42.69 -10.26
C ASP A 312 -6.85 -41.93 -11.06
N GLN A 313 -7.89 -41.43 -10.38
CA GLN A 313 -8.91 -40.56 -10.96
C GLN A 313 -8.73 -39.11 -10.51
N THR A 314 -8.65 -38.17 -11.45
CA THR A 314 -8.56 -36.74 -11.15
C THR A 314 -9.83 -36.25 -10.45
N LEU A 315 -9.64 -35.61 -9.30
CA LEU A 315 -10.71 -35.13 -8.41
C LEU A 315 -10.95 -33.61 -8.53
N ASN A 316 -10.36 -32.95 -9.52
CA ASN A 316 -10.53 -31.52 -9.79
C ASN A 316 -10.73 -31.26 -11.28
N THR A 317 -11.05 -30.01 -11.62
CA THR A 317 -11.20 -29.55 -13.01
C THR A 317 -9.86 -29.53 -13.75
N ILE A 318 -9.90 -29.45 -15.08
CA ILE A 318 -8.70 -29.37 -15.94
C ILE A 318 -7.78 -28.18 -15.62
N GLN A 319 -8.28 -27.16 -14.92
CA GLN A 319 -7.52 -25.97 -14.52
C GLN A 319 -6.61 -26.25 -13.31
N GLY A 320 -6.79 -27.36 -12.60
CA GLY A 320 -6.15 -27.61 -11.31
C GLY A 320 -6.82 -26.85 -10.17
N ILE A 321 -6.18 -26.86 -9.01
CA ILE A 321 -6.61 -26.09 -7.82
C ILE A 321 -5.51 -25.07 -7.51
N PHE A 322 -5.87 -23.79 -7.54
CA PHE A 322 -4.95 -22.71 -7.17
C PHE A 322 -4.89 -22.56 -5.66
N LEU A 323 -3.68 -22.50 -5.12
CA LEU A 323 -3.44 -22.29 -3.70
C LEU A 323 -2.97 -20.85 -3.46
N ARG A 324 -3.67 -20.14 -2.57
CA ARG A 324 -3.32 -18.76 -2.21
C ARG A 324 -1.93 -18.71 -1.59
N LYS A 325 -1.15 -17.67 -1.91
CA LYS A 325 0.15 -17.42 -1.27
C LYS A 325 -0.05 -17.18 0.23
N GLY A 326 0.93 -17.58 1.05
CA GLY A 326 0.97 -17.20 2.47
C GLY A 326 0.97 -15.68 2.64
N HIS A 327 0.49 -15.20 3.78
CA HIS A 327 0.41 -13.76 4.10
C HIS A 327 1.52 -13.26 5.02
N GLY A 328 2.27 -14.19 5.64
CA GLY A 328 3.44 -13.90 6.47
C GLY A 328 3.14 -13.40 7.88
N LEU A 329 1.87 -13.41 8.33
CA LEU A 329 1.51 -13.12 9.73
C LEU A 329 1.49 -14.43 10.53
N SER A 330 2.26 -14.48 11.63
CA SER A 330 2.42 -15.69 12.46
C SER A 330 1.14 -16.15 13.15
N ASP A 331 0.31 -15.19 13.58
CA ASP A 331 -0.78 -15.46 14.54
C ASP A 331 -2.12 -15.77 13.85
N ALA A 332 -2.15 -15.74 12.51
CA ALA A 332 -3.38 -15.72 11.73
C ALA A 332 -3.34 -16.65 10.49
N ASN A 333 -2.56 -17.75 10.55
CA ASN A 333 -2.42 -18.67 9.42
C ASN A 333 -3.61 -19.64 9.31
N GLU A 334 -4.67 -19.22 8.63
CA GLU A 334 -5.82 -20.08 8.34
C GLU A 334 -5.59 -20.98 7.11
N PRO A 335 -6.16 -22.20 7.09
CA PRO A 335 -6.08 -23.09 5.94
C PRO A 335 -6.94 -22.60 4.77
N GLN A 336 -6.54 -22.96 3.56
CA GLN A 336 -7.43 -22.98 2.41
C GLN A 336 -8.21 -24.30 2.42
N VAL A 337 -9.53 -24.20 2.34
CA VAL A 337 -10.44 -25.36 2.39
C VAL A 337 -10.83 -25.74 0.97
N ILE A 338 -10.59 -27.00 0.60
CA ILE A 338 -10.83 -27.53 -0.74
C ILE A 338 -11.84 -28.67 -0.61
N ASP A 339 -13.07 -28.45 -1.06
CA ASP A 339 -14.10 -29.50 -1.17
C ASP A 339 -13.77 -30.48 -2.31
N LEU A 340 -14.02 -31.77 -2.07
CA LEU A 340 -13.81 -32.84 -3.06
C LEU A 340 -15.14 -33.55 -3.44
N PRO A 341 -15.35 -33.88 -4.72
CA PRO A 341 -14.51 -33.48 -5.85
C PRO A 341 -14.58 -31.96 -6.07
N TYR A 342 -13.46 -31.36 -6.45
CA TYR A 342 -13.34 -29.93 -6.65
C TYR A 342 -13.95 -29.54 -7.99
N GLN A 343 -15.07 -28.82 -7.95
CA GLN A 343 -15.87 -28.47 -9.13
C GLN A 343 -15.86 -26.97 -9.47
N GLN A 344 -15.12 -26.14 -8.72
CA GLN A 344 -15.07 -24.72 -9.01
C GLN A 344 -14.28 -24.46 -10.31
N ASN A 345 -14.94 -23.82 -11.26
CA ASN A 345 -14.32 -23.32 -12.48
C ASN A 345 -13.99 -21.85 -12.33
N ILE A 346 -12.75 -21.46 -12.64
CA ILE A 346 -12.35 -20.06 -12.68
C ILE A 346 -12.88 -19.49 -14.00
N LYS A 347 -13.96 -18.71 -13.89
CA LYS A 347 -14.52 -17.95 -15.02
C LYS A 347 -13.74 -16.66 -15.16
N THR A 348 -12.79 -16.63 -16.09
CA THR A 348 -12.09 -15.39 -16.46
C THR A 348 -12.91 -14.67 -17.52
N ILE A 349 -13.46 -13.51 -17.19
CA ILE A 349 -14.06 -12.61 -18.16
C ILE A 349 -12.91 -11.97 -18.95
N LEU A 350 -12.84 -12.31 -20.24
CA LEU A 350 -11.92 -11.69 -21.18
C LEU A 350 -12.50 -10.32 -21.55
N ALA A 351 -11.72 -9.26 -21.34
CA ALA A 351 -12.10 -7.94 -21.79
C ALA A 351 -12.09 -7.88 -23.33
N ASN A 352 -13.25 -8.03 -23.95
CA ASN A 352 -13.43 -7.89 -25.40
C ASN A 352 -13.69 -6.41 -25.77
N TYR A 353 -12.69 -5.56 -25.64
CA TYR A 353 -12.74 -4.20 -26.19
C TYR A 353 -11.52 -3.96 -27.08
N GLN A 354 -11.76 -3.83 -28.39
CA GLN A 354 -10.77 -3.34 -29.35
C GLN A 354 -10.68 -1.82 -29.21
N PHE A 355 -9.50 -1.31 -28.88
CA PHE A 355 -9.25 0.14 -28.79
C PHE A 355 -8.81 0.70 -30.14
N GLU A 356 -9.43 1.81 -30.55
CA GLU A 356 -8.75 2.78 -31.43
C GLU A 356 -7.61 3.41 -30.64
N LYS A 357 -6.41 3.25 -31.20
CA LYS A 357 -5.14 3.58 -30.55
C LYS A 357 -4.92 5.10 -30.61
N SER A 358 -5.58 5.85 -29.74
CA SER A 358 -5.38 7.30 -29.67
C SER A 358 -5.56 7.90 -28.29
N ILE A 359 -4.93 7.34 -27.25
CA ILE A 359 -4.41 8.06 -26.07
C ILE A 359 -3.27 7.20 -25.50
N TYR A 360 -2.04 7.73 -25.43
CA TYR A 360 -0.93 7.08 -24.73
C TYR A 360 -1.09 7.32 -23.22
N LEU A 361 -1.56 6.31 -22.47
CA LEU A 361 -1.40 6.26 -21.01
C LEU A 361 -0.03 5.69 -20.65
N ASP A 362 0.62 6.27 -19.64
CA ASP A 362 1.96 5.88 -19.18
C ASP A 362 1.95 4.83 -18.04
N TYR A 363 0.77 4.32 -17.65
CA TYR A 363 0.55 3.02 -17.01
C TYR A 363 -0.86 2.55 -17.37
N GLU A 364 -1.02 1.31 -17.83
CA GLU A 364 -2.34 0.69 -17.88
C GLU A 364 -2.65 0.18 -16.47
N THR A 365 -3.66 0.72 -15.79
CA THR A 365 -4.34 -0.06 -14.75
C THR A 365 -4.67 -1.40 -15.39
N ALA A 366 -4.08 -2.49 -14.90
CA ALA A 366 -4.35 -3.81 -15.46
C ALA A 366 -5.88 -3.95 -15.55
N GLN A 367 -6.40 -4.23 -16.74
CA GLN A 367 -7.85 -4.36 -16.90
C GLN A 367 -8.27 -5.66 -16.20
N LEU A 368 -9.17 -5.55 -15.23
CA LEU A 368 -9.67 -6.67 -14.44
C LEU A 368 -8.53 -7.54 -13.84
N PRO A 369 -7.64 -6.98 -12.99
CA PRO A 369 -6.54 -7.74 -12.40
C PRO A 369 -7.09 -8.96 -11.68
N GLN A 370 -6.41 -10.09 -11.87
CA GLN A 370 -6.79 -11.37 -11.30
C GLN A 370 -5.71 -11.86 -10.35
N GLY A 371 -6.10 -12.36 -9.18
CA GLY A 371 -5.17 -12.96 -8.24
C GLY A 371 -5.83 -13.51 -6.98
N THR A 372 -5.01 -14.04 -6.08
CA THR A 372 -5.47 -14.68 -4.82
C THR A 372 -5.20 -13.85 -3.57
N LYS A 373 -4.38 -12.80 -3.70
CA LYS A 373 -4.01 -11.89 -2.62
C LYS A 373 -4.01 -10.45 -3.12
N ILE A 374 -4.69 -9.56 -2.40
CA ILE A 374 -4.51 -8.11 -2.54
C ILE A 374 -3.82 -7.58 -1.29
N THR A 375 -2.80 -6.76 -1.47
CA THR A 375 -2.17 -6.02 -0.37
C THR A 375 -2.36 -4.52 -0.60
N ILE A 376 -2.95 -3.85 0.38
CA ILE A 376 -3.15 -2.40 0.38
C ILE A 376 -2.21 -1.79 1.42
N LYS A 377 -1.15 -1.13 0.97
CA LYS A 377 -0.26 -0.37 1.85
C LYS A 377 -0.83 1.02 2.05
N LEU A 378 -0.98 1.42 3.31
CA LEU A 378 -1.44 2.75 3.70
C LEU A 378 -0.19 3.59 4.02
N ILE A 379 0.13 4.53 3.13
CA ILE A 379 1.45 5.19 3.09
C ILE A 379 1.47 6.43 3.98
N SER A 380 0.42 7.25 3.92
CA SER A 380 0.34 8.50 4.67
C SER A 380 -1.09 8.81 5.13
N THR A 381 -1.20 9.69 6.12
CA THR A 381 -2.46 10.23 6.62
C THR A 381 -2.71 11.64 6.08
N TRP A 382 -3.91 12.17 6.30
CA TRP A 382 -4.24 13.57 6.02
C TRP A 382 -3.72 14.56 7.08
N GLY A 383 -2.94 14.12 8.07
CA GLY A 383 -2.29 15.01 9.03
C GLY A 383 -2.07 14.44 10.43
N ASP A 384 -2.67 13.30 10.79
CA ASP A 384 -2.43 12.66 12.09
C ASP A 384 -1.10 11.89 12.12
N LEU A 385 -0.30 12.11 13.17
CA LEU A 385 1.04 11.52 13.32
C LEU A 385 1.03 10.15 13.99
N HIS A 386 -0.07 9.77 14.64
CA HIS A 386 -0.13 8.61 15.55
C HIS A 386 -1.13 7.55 15.10
N TYR A 387 -2.15 7.93 14.33
CA TYR A 387 -3.23 7.03 13.95
C TYR A 387 -3.61 7.13 12.48
N ILE A 388 -4.00 6.00 11.92
CA ILE A 388 -4.55 5.89 10.57
C ILE A 388 -5.81 5.04 10.61
N GLY A 389 -6.83 5.44 9.83
CA GLY A 389 -8.10 4.73 9.82
C GLY A 389 -8.85 4.84 8.51
N LEU A 390 -9.90 4.03 8.41
CA LEU A 390 -10.88 4.01 7.33
C LEU A 390 -12.25 3.69 7.92
N ASN A 391 -13.32 4.19 7.31
CA ASN A 391 -14.67 3.74 7.60
C ASN A 391 -14.90 2.32 7.06
N GLY A 392 -14.44 2.04 5.84
CA GLY A 392 -14.53 0.72 5.23
C GLY A 392 -14.07 0.69 3.78
N PHE A 393 -14.21 -0.46 3.13
CA PHE A 393 -14.01 -0.58 1.69
C PHE A 393 -14.91 -1.66 1.07
N GLU A 394 -15.15 -1.54 -0.22
CA GLU A 394 -15.93 -2.48 -1.04
C GLU A 394 -15.08 -2.93 -2.23
N LEU A 395 -15.11 -4.23 -2.53
CA LEU A 395 -14.45 -4.83 -3.68
C LEU A 395 -15.51 -5.33 -4.65
N PHE A 396 -15.34 -5.06 -5.94
CA PHE A 396 -16.32 -5.43 -6.97
C PHE A 396 -15.70 -6.41 -7.97
N ASP A 397 -16.48 -7.40 -8.39
CA ASP A 397 -16.14 -8.31 -9.49
C ASP A 397 -16.52 -7.70 -10.86
N PRO A 398 -16.18 -8.33 -11.99
CA PRO A 398 -16.54 -7.81 -13.31
C PRO A 398 -18.03 -7.83 -13.64
N ASN A 399 -18.89 -8.40 -12.79
CA ASN A 399 -20.35 -8.31 -12.91
C ASN A 399 -20.95 -7.18 -12.05
N GLY A 400 -20.12 -6.52 -11.23
CA GLY A 400 -20.55 -5.49 -10.29
C GLY A 400 -21.00 -6.03 -8.93
N ASP A 401 -20.80 -7.32 -8.68
CA ASP A 401 -21.12 -7.96 -7.42
C ASP A 401 -19.99 -7.76 -6.40
N LEU A 402 -20.35 -7.70 -5.11
CA LEU A 402 -19.38 -7.55 -4.02
C LEU A 402 -18.57 -8.83 -3.81
N ILE A 403 -17.25 -8.70 -3.78
CA ILE A 403 -16.34 -9.78 -3.40
C ILE A 403 -16.04 -9.65 -1.90
N MET A 404 -16.27 -10.74 -1.16
CA MET A 404 -15.95 -10.82 0.27
C MET A 404 -14.60 -11.50 0.50
N PRO A 405 -13.54 -10.76 0.91
CA PRO A 405 -12.23 -11.33 1.18
C PRO A 405 -12.10 -11.80 2.64
N LYS A 406 -11.10 -12.65 2.90
CA LYS A 406 -10.55 -12.77 4.26
C LYS A 406 -9.61 -11.59 4.50
N LEU A 407 -9.84 -10.82 5.56
CA LEU A 407 -9.15 -9.56 5.81
C LEU A 407 -8.25 -9.63 7.03
N TYR A 408 -7.01 -9.17 6.85
CA TYR A 408 -6.02 -8.98 7.90
C TYR A 408 -5.47 -7.56 7.86
N ALA A 409 -5.08 -7.03 9.02
CA ALA A 409 -4.44 -5.72 9.13
C ALA A 409 -3.16 -5.83 9.95
N LYS A 410 -2.11 -5.11 9.56
CA LYS A 410 -0.86 -4.96 10.32
C LYS A 410 -0.48 -3.48 10.36
N PRO A 411 -0.43 -2.83 11.53
CA PRO A 411 -0.98 -3.25 12.83
C PRO A 411 -2.47 -3.65 12.77
N TYR A 412 -2.92 -4.53 13.67
CA TYR A 412 -4.30 -5.04 13.69
C TYR A 412 -5.31 -3.92 13.96
N SER A 413 -5.12 -3.19 15.05
CA SER A 413 -5.91 -2.00 15.43
C SER A 413 -5.24 -1.32 16.61
N VAL A 414 -5.85 -0.26 17.12
CA VAL A 414 -5.43 0.36 18.39
C VAL A 414 -5.48 -0.60 19.59
N LYS A 415 -6.10 -1.78 19.49
CA LYS A 415 -6.04 -2.83 20.52
C LYS A 415 -4.65 -3.31 20.86
N GLU A 416 -3.70 -3.20 19.92
CA GLU A 416 -2.32 -3.59 20.16
C GLU A 416 -1.58 -2.61 21.10
N LEU A 417 -2.16 -1.44 21.37
CA LEU A 417 -1.60 -0.48 22.31
C LEU A 417 -1.90 -0.88 23.77
N PRO A 418 -1.01 -0.55 24.72
CA PRO A 418 -1.28 -0.74 26.14
C PRO A 418 -2.63 -0.11 26.56
N GLU A 419 -3.39 -0.83 27.39
CA GLU A 419 -4.69 -0.38 27.95
C GLU A 419 -5.85 -0.27 26.94
N MET A 420 -5.67 -0.66 25.68
CA MET A 420 -6.68 -0.55 24.62
C MET A 420 -7.27 -1.90 24.15
N ASP A 421 -7.02 -2.99 24.88
CA ASP A 421 -7.43 -4.37 24.55
C ASP A 421 -8.92 -4.54 24.25
N MET A 422 -9.76 -3.71 24.88
CA MET A 422 -11.22 -3.71 24.72
C MET A 422 -11.75 -2.78 23.62
N ASP A 423 -10.90 -2.08 22.86
CA ASP A 423 -11.32 -1.15 21.81
C ASP A 423 -12.01 -1.87 20.64
N VAL A 424 -13.16 -1.38 20.17
CA VAL A 424 -13.99 -2.10 19.18
C VAL A 424 -13.66 -1.77 17.71
N ARG A 425 -12.65 -0.93 17.44
CA ARG A 425 -12.30 -0.42 16.10
C ARG A 425 -11.38 -1.36 15.35
N THR A 426 -11.85 -2.60 15.19
CA THR A 426 -11.11 -3.72 14.62
C THR A 426 -11.33 -3.88 13.11
N PRO A 427 -10.47 -4.63 12.39
CA PRO A 427 -10.53 -4.73 10.92
C PRO A 427 -11.86 -5.25 10.36
N ASP A 428 -12.65 -6.00 11.12
CA ASP A 428 -14.00 -6.44 10.72
C ASP A 428 -14.92 -5.26 10.38
N LYS A 429 -14.67 -4.07 10.95
CA LYS A 429 -15.42 -2.84 10.62
C LYS A 429 -15.21 -2.40 9.18
N LEU A 430 -14.14 -2.82 8.52
CA LEU A 430 -13.87 -2.44 7.14
C LEU A 430 -14.82 -3.13 6.13
N LEU A 431 -15.48 -4.22 6.53
CA LEU A 431 -16.32 -5.08 5.69
C LEU A 431 -17.76 -5.23 6.21
N ASN A 432 -18.18 -4.39 7.17
CA ASN A 432 -19.49 -4.50 7.82
C ASN A 432 -20.63 -3.78 7.06
N ASN A 433 -20.35 -3.26 5.86
CA ASN A 433 -21.26 -2.44 5.05
C ASN A 433 -21.81 -1.18 5.75
N CYS A 434 -21.23 -0.73 6.86
CA CYS A 434 -21.60 0.48 7.59
C CYS A 434 -20.69 1.66 7.22
N ASN A 435 -20.59 1.95 5.92
CA ASN A 435 -19.54 2.80 5.36
C ASN A 435 -19.77 4.32 5.52
N VAL A 436 -21.03 4.76 5.55
CA VAL A 436 -21.43 6.17 5.73
C VAL A 436 -21.92 6.36 7.17
N THR A 437 -20.98 6.52 8.09
CA THR A 437 -21.25 6.65 9.53
C THR A 437 -20.24 7.58 10.18
N LEU A 438 -20.63 8.26 11.26
CA LEU A 438 -19.75 9.03 12.14
C LEU A 438 -19.56 8.34 13.51
N ASP A 439 -20.12 7.15 13.68
CA ASP A 439 -19.95 6.35 14.90
C ASP A 439 -18.57 5.72 14.93
N ALA A 440 -17.76 6.14 15.91
CA ALA A 440 -16.42 5.64 16.10
C ALA A 440 -16.38 4.12 16.34
N LYS A 441 -17.47 3.49 16.80
CA LYS A 441 -17.53 2.04 17.04
C LYS A 441 -17.71 1.20 15.77
N GLN A 442 -18.08 1.84 14.67
CA GLN A 442 -18.37 1.18 13.39
C GLN A 442 -17.25 1.35 12.35
N ILE A 443 -16.12 1.96 12.73
CA ILE A 443 -15.03 2.32 11.84
C ILE A 443 -13.70 1.77 12.37
N TRP A 444 -12.75 1.49 11.48
CA TRP A 444 -11.46 0.92 11.85
C TRP A 444 -10.41 1.99 12.16
N LEU A 445 -9.58 1.74 13.17
CA LEU A 445 -8.44 2.59 13.52
C LEU A 445 -7.24 1.75 13.96
N ALA A 446 -6.06 2.10 13.47
CA ALA A 446 -4.79 1.50 13.84
C ALA A 446 -3.74 2.55 14.21
N PRO A 447 -2.71 2.19 14.99
CA PRO A 447 -1.51 3.00 15.14
C PRO A 447 -0.85 3.25 13.79
N PHE A 448 -0.38 4.47 13.55
CA PHE A 448 0.35 4.83 12.35
C PHE A 448 1.84 4.56 12.55
N VAL A 449 2.31 3.43 12.02
CA VAL A 449 3.68 2.94 12.23
C VAL A 449 4.68 3.47 11.20
N ASN A 450 4.20 4.17 10.17
CA ASN A 450 5.07 4.88 9.23
C ASN A 450 5.57 6.21 9.83
N SER A 451 5.29 6.48 11.11
CA SER A 451 5.70 7.70 11.81
C SER A 451 7.18 7.69 12.15
N VAL A 452 7.79 8.88 12.20
CA VAL A 452 9.23 9.10 12.41
C VAL A 452 9.70 8.64 13.82
N PHE A 453 8.79 8.20 14.70
CA PHE A 453 9.09 7.83 16.08
C PHE A 453 9.57 6.38 16.23
N ASP A 454 9.21 5.46 15.32
CA ASP A 454 9.55 4.03 15.38
C ASP A 454 10.70 3.64 14.42
N GLN A 455 11.83 4.35 14.51
CA GLN A 455 12.97 4.25 13.57
C GLN A 455 13.74 2.91 13.58
N VAL A 456 13.34 1.93 14.40
CA VAL A 456 14.09 0.67 14.56
C VAL A 456 13.65 -0.39 13.54
N ASN A 457 12.40 -0.36 13.07
CA ASN A 457 11.87 -1.28 12.07
C ASN A 457 11.03 -0.50 11.06
N TYR A 458 11.44 -0.47 9.78
CA TYR A 458 10.64 0.14 8.72
C TYR A 458 9.36 -0.70 8.51
N GLN A 459 8.30 -0.35 9.23
CA GLN A 459 6.99 -0.96 9.10
C GLN A 459 6.07 -0.02 8.34
N VAL A 460 5.23 -0.63 7.49
CA VAL A 460 4.19 0.07 6.76
C VAL A 460 2.85 -0.47 7.22
N ASN A 461 1.86 0.38 7.49
CA ASN A 461 0.48 -0.06 7.70
C ASN A 461 -0.04 -0.80 6.46
N LYS A 462 -0.53 -2.03 6.61
CA LYS A 462 -1.02 -2.85 5.49
C LYS A 462 -2.36 -3.49 5.81
N LEU A 463 -3.23 -3.56 4.81
CA LEU A 463 -4.39 -4.45 4.77
C LEU A 463 -4.07 -5.58 3.78
N ILE A 464 -4.33 -6.82 4.18
CA ILE A 464 -4.09 -8.01 3.35
C ILE A 464 -5.43 -8.72 3.17
N LEU A 465 -5.84 -8.87 1.92
CA LEU A 465 -7.09 -9.48 1.51
C LEU A 465 -6.74 -10.80 0.80
N LEU A 466 -7.32 -11.91 1.25
CA LEU A 466 -7.05 -13.24 0.71
C LEU A 466 -8.32 -13.89 0.15
N PHE A 467 -8.14 -14.64 -0.94
CA PHE A 467 -9.19 -15.40 -1.61
C PHE A 467 -8.80 -16.88 -1.71
N ASP A 468 -9.77 -17.77 -1.55
CA ASP A 468 -9.58 -19.23 -1.71
C ASP A 468 -9.58 -19.66 -3.19
N SER A 469 -9.87 -18.76 -4.12
CA SER A 469 -9.73 -18.94 -5.56
C SER A 469 -9.40 -17.60 -6.24
N PRO A 470 -8.69 -17.59 -7.39
CA PRO A 470 -8.33 -16.36 -8.08
C PRO A 470 -9.55 -15.50 -8.44
N GLN A 471 -9.58 -14.26 -7.94
CA GLN A 471 -10.66 -13.30 -8.16
C GLN A 471 -10.23 -12.23 -9.17
N GLN A 472 -11.10 -11.91 -10.13
CA GLN A 472 -10.96 -10.69 -10.94
C GLN A 472 -11.62 -9.52 -10.21
N VAL A 473 -10.95 -8.38 -10.17
CA VAL A 473 -11.47 -7.17 -9.52
C VAL A 473 -11.77 -6.10 -10.56
N SER A 474 -12.97 -5.55 -10.56
CA SER A 474 -13.37 -4.44 -11.45
C SER A 474 -13.19 -3.08 -10.81
N ALA A 475 -13.35 -2.98 -9.49
CA ALA A 475 -13.19 -1.75 -8.74
C ALA A 475 -12.94 -2.01 -7.25
N ILE A 476 -12.35 -1.02 -6.58
CA ILE A 476 -12.23 -0.97 -5.12
C ILE A 476 -12.71 0.40 -4.66
N SER A 477 -13.77 0.45 -3.85
CA SER A 477 -14.26 1.68 -3.25
C SER A 477 -13.78 1.80 -1.81
N PHE A 478 -13.05 2.85 -1.48
CA PHE A 478 -12.62 3.18 -0.12
C PHE A 478 -13.55 4.21 0.49
N TYR A 479 -13.91 4.01 1.75
CA TYR A 479 -14.62 4.98 2.57
C TYR A 479 -13.68 5.49 3.65
N ASN A 480 -13.25 6.73 3.52
CA ASN A 480 -12.20 7.29 4.37
C ASN A 480 -12.71 7.64 5.77
N TYR A 481 -11.78 7.77 6.73
CA TYR A 481 -12.09 7.94 8.15
C TYR A 481 -12.81 9.25 8.43
N SER A 482 -14.04 9.14 8.90
CA SER A 482 -14.96 10.28 9.01
C SER A 482 -14.98 10.93 10.40
N LYS A 483 -14.71 10.18 11.46
CA LYS A 483 -14.79 10.69 12.85
C LYS A 483 -13.79 11.81 13.13
N THR A 484 -12.61 11.72 12.52
CA THR A 484 -11.54 12.73 12.62
C THR A 484 -10.79 12.71 11.30
N PRO A 485 -11.24 13.47 10.28
CA PRO A 485 -10.80 13.30 8.89
C PRO A 485 -9.29 13.26 8.66
N VAL A 486 -8.51 14.02 9.44
CA VAL A 486 -7.04 14.03 9.36
C VAL A 486 -6.37 12.69 9.69
N ARG A 487 -7.08 11.75 10.34
CA ARG A 487 -6.65 10.35 10.55
C ARG A 487 -6.89 9.46 9.34
N GLY A 488 -7.63 9.95 8.36
CA GLY A 488 -7.90 9.23 7.13
C GLY A 488 -6.63 8.98 6.32
N VAL A 489 -6.68 7.94 5.49
CA VAL A 489 -5.61 7.59 4.55
C VAL A 489 -5.54 8.66 3.45
N LYS A 490 -4.34 9.18 3.17
CA LYS A 490 -4.10 10.12 2.06
C LYS A 490 -3.52 9.42 0.85
N GLU A 491 -2.45 8.65 1.02
CA GLU A 491 -1.79 7.89 -0.05
C GLU A 491 -1.86 6.39 0.23
N CYS A 492 -2.13 5.59 -0.81
CA CYS A 492 -2.06 4.14 -0.74
C CYS A 492 -1.47 3.51 -2.00
N GLU A 493 -0.97 2.30 -1.84
CA GLU A 493 -0.51 1.41 -2.92
C GLU A 493 -1.30 0.10 -2.81
N ILE A 494 -1.80 -0.39 -3.94
CA ILE A 494 -2.55 -1.64 -4.05
C ILE A 494 -1.75 -2.58 -4.95
N SER A 495 -1.46 -3.77 -4.45
CA SER A 495 -0.85 -4.85 -5.24
C SER A 495 -1.73 -6.10 -5.28
N MET A 496 -1.73 -6.79 -6.42
CA MET A 496 -2.34 -8.10 -6.65
C MET A 496 -1.23 -9.13 -6.81
N ASP A 497 -1.21 -10.16 -5.96
CA ASP A 497 -0.17 -11.21 -5.96
C ASP A 497 1.26 -10.62 -6.05
N ASP A 498 1.52 -9.55 -5.29
CA ASP A 498 2.78 -8.80 -5.21
C ASP A 498 3.11 -7.87 -6.41
N TYR A 499 2.26 -7.84 -7.44
CA TYR A 499 2.35 -6.86 -8.53
C TYR A 499 1.52 -5.61 -8.23
N ILE A 500 2.14 -4.44 -8.27
CA ILE A 500 1.43 -3.16 -8.03
C ILE A 500 0.44 -2.92 -9.17
N ILE A 501 -0.84 -2.73 -8.82
CA ILE A 501 -1.93 -2.45 -9.76
C ILE A 501 -2.47 -1.02 -9.63
N TYR A 502 -2.22 -0.35 -8.50
CA TYR A 502 -2.59 1.04 -8.29
C TYR A 502 -1.68 1.71 -7.26
N GLN A 503 -1.39 2.99 -7.48
CA GLN A 503 -0.74 3.85 -6.50
C GLN A 503 -1.31 5.28 -6.63
N GLY A 504 -1.90 5.80 -5.56
CA GLY A 504 -2.60 7.08 -5.66
C GLY A 504 -3.12 7.60 -4.33
N TYR A 505 -4.17 8.43 -4.43
CA TYR A 505 -4.68 9.25 -3.34
C TYR A 505 -6.14 8.92 -3.02
N LEU A 506 -6.50 8.97 -1.74
CA LEU A 506 -7.86 8.86 -1.27
C LEU A 506 -8.35 10.22 -0.73
N ASN A 507 -9.57 10.61 -1.06
CA ASN A 507 -10.13 11.89 -0.65
C ASN A 507 -10.31 11.97 0.87
N LEU A 508 -10.09 13.16 1.43
CA LEU A 508 -10.44 13.45 2.81
C LEU A 508 -11.95 13.28 3.01
N SER A 509 -12.36 12.65 4.12
CA SER A 509 -13.78 12.59 4.46
C SER A 509 -14.34 13.98 4.78
N THR A 510 -15.45 14.33 4.14
CA THR A 510 -16.22 15.55 4.42
C THR A 510 -17.56 15.25 5.13
N LEU A 511 -17.75 14.01 5.60
CA LEU A 511 -18.97 13.63 6.31
C LEU A 511 -19.19 14.48 7.55
N THR A 512 -20.41 14.99 7.69
CA THR A 512 -20.84 15.79 8.84
C THR A 512 -22.27 15.44 9.24
N GLN A 513 -22.57 15.55 10.54
CA GLN A 513 -23.91 15.33 11.07
C GLN A 513 -24.73 16.62 10.95
N THR A 514 -25.90 16.54 10.33
CA THR A 514 -26.90 17.62 10.30
C THR A 514 -28.22 17.16 10.93
N PRO A 515 -29.16 18.07 11.21
CA PRO A 515 -30.50 17.70 11.67
C PRO A 515 -31.27 16.80 10.69
N LYS A 516 -30.91 16.80 9.40
CA LYS A 516 -31.54 15.97 8.35
C LYS A 516 -30.83 14.62 8.11
N GLY A 517 -29.73 14.34 8.83
CA GLY A 517 -28.92 13.15 8.65
C GLY A 517 -27.45 13.46 8.37
N ILE A 518 -26.69 12.42 8.02
CA ILE A 518 -25.28 12.54 7.62
C ILE A 518 -25.22 13.01 6.17
N ILE A 519 -24.42 14.05 5.90
CA ILE A 519 -24.18 14.58 4.56
C ILE A 519 -22.67 14.66 4.27
N GLY A 520 -22.31 14.84 3.00
CA GLY A 520 -20.92 14.95 2.53
C GLY A 520 -20.48 13.73 1.73
N ASN A 521 -19.19 13.67 1.43
CA ASN A 521 -18.57 12.55 0.72
C ASN A 521 -17.36 12.02 1.51
N ASN A 522 -17.25 10.70 1.64
CA ASN A 522 -16.04 10.02 2.11
C ASN A 522 -15.59 8.88 1.19
N LYS A 523 -16.23 8.71 0.02
CA LYS A 523 -15.96 7.61 -0.90
C LYS A 523 -14.92 8.02 -1.95
N THR A 524 -13.95 7.16 -2.19
CA THR A 524 -13.04 7.23 -3.35
C THR A 524 -12.98 5.85 -4.00
N THR A 525 -13.24 5.77 -5.31
CA THR A 525 -13.27 4.51 -6.04
C THR A 525 -12.10 4.42 -7.01
N VAL A 526 -11.35 3.33 -6.92
CA VAL A 526 -10.31 2.95 -7.88
C VAL A 526 -10.94 1.98 -8.88
N LEU A 527 -10.90 2.31 -10.16
CA LEU A 527 -11.46 1.50 -11.24
C LEU A 527 -10.38 0.69 -11.96
N PHE A 528 -10.68 -0.57 -12.23
CA PHE A 528 -9.91 -1.50 -13.06
C PHE A 528 -10.71 -1.99 -14.27
N THR A 529 -11.81 -1.32 -14.58
CA THR A 529 -12.70 -1.58 -15.72
C THR A 529 -13.05 -0.28 -16.42
N ARG A 530 -13.40 -0.39 -17.71
CA ARG A 530 -13.95 0.69 -18.53
C ARG A 530 -15.40 0.42 -18.94
N ASP A 531 -16.04 -0.58 -18.33
CA ASP A 531 -17.46 -0.88 -18.57
C ASP A 531 -18.33 0.20 -17.91
N GLU A 532 -18.90 1.08 -18.75
CA GLU A 532 -19.75 2.20 -18.32
C GLU A 532 -20.91 1.73 -17.42
N ARG A 533 -21.47 0.54 -17.68
CA ARG A 533 -22.60 0.01 -16.90
C ARG A 533 -22.19 -0.27 -15.45
N LEU A 534 -20.99 -0.81 -15.26
CA LEU A 534 -20.44 -1.06 -13.92
C LEU A 534 -20.09 0.25 -13.22
N ILE A 535 -19.54 1.22 -13.97
CA ILE A 535 -19.19 2.55 -13.44
C ILE A 535 -20.45 3.25 -12.92
N GLU A 536 -21.54 3.22 -13.69
CA GLU A 536 -22.84 3.75 -13.27
C GLU A 536 -23.41 3.01 -12.06
N GLN A 537 -23.33 1.67 -12.04
CA GLN A 537 -23.82 0.82 -10.95
C GLN A 537 -23.08 1.06 -9.62
N ILE A 538 -21.77 1.29 -9.66
CA ILE A 538 -20.94 1.53 -8.46
C ILE A 538 -21.23 2.92 -7.84
N GLY A 539 -22.01 3.78 -8.54
CA GLY A 539 -22.46 5.09 -8.09
C GLY A 539 -21.48 6.20 -8.45
N SER A 540 -21.74 7.45 -8.02
CA SER A 540 -20.98 8.66 -8.38
C SER A 540 -19.48 8.50 -8.10
N VAL A 541 -18.79 7.95 -9.10
CA VAL A 541 -17.34 7.87 -9.15
C VAL A 541 -16.90 9.32 -9.37
N GLU A 542 -16.20 9.90 -8.40
CA GLU A 542 -15.26 10.97 -8.76
C GLU A 542 -14.18 10.29 -9.61
N ILE A 543 -14.46 10.20 -10.91
CA ILE A 543 -13.57 9.59 -11.91
C ILE A 543 -12.36 10.50 -11.97
N ARG A 544 -11.27 10.12 -11.30
CA ARG A 544 -9.95 10.53 -11.76
C ARG A 544 -9.51 9.53 -12.81
N ASP A 545 -10.05 9.73 -14.01
CA ASP A 545 -9.29 9.41 -15.21
C ASP A 545 -7.94 10.11 -15.04
N SER A 546 -6.86 9.38 -15.29
CA SER A 546 -5.51 9.85 -15.03
C SER A 546 -5.10 11.11 -15.82
N ILE A 547 -6.00 11.74 -16.58
CA ILE A 547 -5.75 12.94 -17.37
C ILE A 547 -7.06 13.75 -17.51
N LEU A 548 -7.20 14.86 -16.77
CA LEU A 548 -7.73 16.16 -17.22
C LEU A 548 -8.01 17.08 -16.00
N GLY A 549 -7.28 18.19 -15.94
CA GLY A 549 -7.65 19.43 -15.27
C GLY A 549 -8.07 19.34 -13.80
N SER A 550 -7.12 19.43 -12.88
CA SER A 550 -7.42 20.04 -11.58
C SER A 550 -7.76 21.51 -11.83
N GLU A 551 -9.05 21.85 -11.73
CA GLU A 551 -9.47 23.23 -11.51
C GLU A 551 -8.74 23.78 -10.30
N THR A 552 -8.19 24.97 -10.49
CA THR A 552 -7.49 25.75 -9.50
C THR A 552 -8.52 26.35 -8.55
N THR A 553 -8.41 26.03 -7.27
CA THR A 553 -8.63 27.03 -6.22
C THR A 553 -7.51 26.87 -5.20
N LEU A 554 -6.60 27.83 -5.23
CA LEU A 554 -5.45 27.98 -4.34
C LEU A 554 -5.91 28.06 -2.88
N ILE A 555 -5.16 27.41 -1.97
CA ILE A 555 -4.36 28.02 -0.88
C ILE A 555 -3.44 26.92 -0.31
N ASN A 556 -2.16 26.99 -0.70
CA ASN A 556 -1.03 26.09 -0.39
C ASN A 556 -0.83 25.94 1.13
N GLU A 557 -0.75 24.78 1.79
CA GLU A 557 -0.17 23.45 1.49
C GLU A 557 1.36 23.42 1.28
N ASN A 558 2.06 23.35 2.42
CA ASN A 558 2.97 22.28 2.81
C ASN A 558 3.62 21.44 1.69
N GLN A 559 4.94 21.54 1.57
CA GLN A 559 5.94 20.53 2.01
C GLN A 559 5.98 19.22 1.20
N ARG A 560 7.17 18.83 0.70
CA ARG A 560 8.00 17.74 1.30
C ARG A 560 9.21 17.33 0.45
N GLU A 561 10.35 17.62 1.05
CA GLU A 561 11.70 17.04 1.01
C GLU A 561 11.92 15.66 0.39
N THR A 562 13.07 15.46 -0.27
CA THR A 562 14.03 14.38 0.11
C THR A 562 15.48 14.63 -0.37
N ILE A 563 16.38 15.12 0.51
CA ILE A 563 17.85 14.89 0.43
C ILE A 563 18.24 14.15 1.70
N ASN A 564 18.08 12.83 1.59
CA ASN A 564 18.30 11.86 2.65
C ASN A 564 19.76 11.40 2.63
N SER A 565 20.51 11.78 3.67
CA SER A 565 21.27 10.83 4.51
C SER A 565 22.33 11.52 5.37
N ILE A 566 22.73 12.76 5.06
CA ILE A 566 23.83 13.43 5.78
C ILE A 566 23.36 14.60 6.68
N LYS A 567 22.27 15.32 6.31
CA LYS A 567 21.70 16.41 7.13
C LYS A 567 21.13 15.94 8.49
N ASN A 568 20.80 14.65 8.62
CA ASN A 568 20.20 14.09 9.83
C ASN A 568 21.14 14.01 11.04
N LYS A 569 22.47 14.09 10.89
CA LYS A 569 23.38 14.00 12.05
C LYS A 569 23.51 15.31 12.83
N LEU A 570 23.49 16.46 12.15
CA LEU A 570 23.65 17.78 12.78
C LEU A 570 22.36 18.29 13.43
N VAL A 571 21.20 18.08 12.79
CA VAL A 571 19.87 18.40 13.36
C VAL A 571 19.58 17.54 14.60
N ARG A 572 19.99 16.27 14.59
CA ARG A 572 19.83 15.36 15.75
C ARG A 572 20.66 15.80 16.96
N HIS A 573 21.85 16.38 16.76
CA HIS A 573 22.69 16.78 17.89
C HIS A 573 22.19 18.08 18.56
N GLN A 574 21.57 18.98 17.80
CA GLN A 574 20.93 20.19 18.34
C GLN A 574 19.57 19.89 19.00
N GLN A 575 18.76 18.97 18.46
CA GLN A 575 17.52 18.50 19.11
C GLN A 575 17.79 17.69 20.39
N GLN A 576 18.84 16.86 20.44
CA GLN A 576 19.23 16.12 21.65
C GLN A 576 19.61 17.02 22.83
N LYS A 577 20.11 18.24 22.59
CA LYS A 577 20.36 19.24 23.65
C LYS A 577 19.06 19.84 24.19
N LEU A 578 18.04 20.02 23.35
CA LEU A 578 16.74 20.58 23.74
C LEU A 578 15.84 19.53 24.45
N TYR A 579 15.97 18.25 24.09
CA TYR A 579 15.15 17.16 24.67
C TYR A 579 15.73 16.51 25.93
N LYS A 580 16.95 16.88 26.35
CA LYS A 580 17.46 16.52 27.68
C LYS A 580 16.86 17.36 28.81
N GLU A 581 16.15 18.44 28.50
CA GLU A 581 15.52 19.35 29.48
C GLU A 581 14.01 19.09 29.66
N LEU A 582 13.42 18.14 28.94
CA LEU A 582 12.01 17.75 29.09
C LEU A 582 11.94 16.35 29.72
N ASP A 583 11.95 16.32 31.05
CA ASP A 583 11.69 15.12 31.83
C ASP A 583 10.31 14.55 31.47
N ARG A 584 10.27 13.22 31.32
CA ARG A 584 9.04 12.45 31.11
C ARG A 584 8.13 12.64 32.32
N PRO A 585 6.88 13.10 32.17
CA PRO A 585 5.89 12.99 33.25
C PRO A 585 5.47 11.52 33.34
N THR A 586 5.80 10.87 34.44
CA THR A 586 5.25 9.59 34.84
C THR A 586 3.79 9.74 35.23
N THR A 587 2.94 8.85 34.72
CA THR A 587 1.55 8.67 35.13
C THR A 587 1.50 8.01 36.52
N THR A 588 1.62 8.84 37.55
CA THR A 588 1.20 8.50 38.92
C THR A 588 0.67 9.76 39.57
N GLU A 589 -0.64 9.84 39.76
CA GLU A 589 -1.26 9.90 41.10
C GLU A 589 -2.78 10.03 40.96
N VAL A 590 -3.46 9.14 41.67
CA VAL A 590 -4.91 9.08 41.87
C VAL A 590 -5.20 9.81 43.18
N TYR A 591 -6.19 10.70 43.18
CA TYR A 591 -6.99 11.02 44.35
C TYR A 591 -8.47 10.90 44.00
#